data_AF-A0A1A8EBP7-F1
#
_entry.id   AF-A0A1A8EBP7-F1
#
_cell.length_a   1.000
_cell.length_b   1.000
_cell.length_c   1.000
_cell.angle_alpha   90.00
_cell.angle_beta   90.00
_cell.angle_gamma   90.00
#
_symmetry.space_group_name_H-M   'P 1'
#
loop_
_entity.id
_entity.type
_entity.pdbx_description
1 polymer ?
#
loop_
_entity_poly.entity_id
_entity_poly.type
_entity_poly.pdbx_seq_one_letter_code
_entity_poly.pdbx_strand_id
1 'polypeptide(L)'
;GFRNVLGENNKFNKEVMYCYVDQLDFCGRDFVSALRTFLEGFRLPGEAQKIDRLMEKFAARYLECNQGQTSFASADTAYVLAYSIIMLTTDLHSPQVKNKMTKEQYIKMNRGINDSKDLPEEYLSSIYDEIAGKKIAMKE
;
A
#
# COMPACT_ATOMS: atom_id res chain seq x y z
N GLY A 1 14.23 8.25 -23.29
CA GLY A 1 12.76 8.33 -23.15
C GLY A 1 12.40 8.33 -21.69
N PHE A 2 11.37 9.10 -21.29
CA PHE A 2 10.86 9.34 -19.92
C PHE A 2 10.89 8.14 -18.94
N ARG A 3 10.90 6.93 -19.50
CA ARG A 3 10.90 5.62 -18.86
C ARG A 3 12.20 5.22 -18.13
N ASN A 4 13.37 5.72 -18.54
CA ASN A 4 14.66 5.41 -17.87
C ASN A 4 15.00 6.36 -16.73
N VAL A 5 14.29 7.48 -16.64
CA VAL A 5 14.60 8.53 -15.67
C VAL A 5 14.09 8.11 -14.29
N LEU A 6 12.90 7.51 -14.17
CA LEU A 6 12.25 7.16 -12.89
C LEU A 6 13.01 6.15 -11.98
N GLY A 7 14.09 5.51 -12.46
CA GLY A 7 14.86 4.52 -11.70
C GLY A 7 16.19 5.01 -11.11
N GLU A 8 16.75 6.13 -11.56
CA GLU A 8 18.08 6.60 -11.13
C GLU A 8 18.01 7.46 -9.85
N ASN A 9 19.10 7.49 -9.07
CA ASN A 9 19.15 8.17 -7.77
C ASN A 9 19.33 9.70 -7.90
N ASN A 10 18.62 10.34 -8.84
CA ASN A 10 18.62 11.79 -9.03
C ASN A 10 17.43 12.41 -8.28
N LYS A 11 17.67 13.53 -7.58
CA LYS A 11 16.64 14.33 -6.87
C LYS A 11 15.39 14.56 -7.73
N PHE A 12 15.61 14.77 -9.03
CA PHE A 12 14.59 14.89 -10.07
C PHE A 12 13.60 13.72 -10.14
N ASN A 13 14.05 12.48 -9.97
CA ASN A 13 13.19 11.29 -10.08
C ASN A 13 12.27 11.14 -8.88
N LYS A 14 12.75 11.58 -7.70
CA LYS A 14 11.94 11.65 -6.49
C LYS A 14 10.89 12.74 -6.61
N GLU A 15 11.28 13.92 -7.11
CA GLU A 15 10.36 15.04 -7.33
C GLU A 15 9.28 14.69 -8.36
N VAL A 16 9.64 14.07 -9.49
CA VAL A 16 8.67 13.62 -10.50
C VAL A 16 7.74 12.55 -9.91
N MET A 17 8.25 11.62 -9.12
CA MET A 17 7.43 10.61 -8.45
C MET A 17 6.47 11.25 -7.46
N TYR A 18 6.92 12.19 -6.62
CA TYR A 18 6.07 12.90 -5.67
C TYR A 18 4.98 13.70 -6.38
N CYS A 19 5.35 14.45 -7.43
CA CYS A 19 4.39 15.18 -8.26
C CYS A 19 3.37 14.26 -8.93
N TYR A 20 3.77 13.04 -9.34
CA TYR A 20 2.83 12.06 -9.89
C TYR A 20 1.86 11.57 -8.82
N VAL A 21 2.34 11.20 -7.62
CA VAL A 21 1.45 10.76 -6.53
C VAL A 21 0.48 11.88 -6.14
N ASP A 22 0.94 13.13 -6.14
CA ASP A 22 0.13 14.30 -5.82
C ASP A 22 -0.97 14.57 -6.86
N GLN A 23 -0.80 14.10 -8.09
CA GLN A 23 -1.84 14.14 -9.13
C GLN A 23 -2.87 13.01 -9.02
N LEU A 24 -2.60 11.97 -8.22
CA LEU A 24 -3.56 10.90 -7.98
C LEU A 24 -4.65 11.39 -7.02
N ASP A 25 -5.89 11.18 -7.43
CA ASP A 25 -7.07 11.47 -6.63
C ASP A 25 -7.54 10.19 -5.91
N PHE A 26 -7.31 10.18 -4.60
CA PHE A 26 -7.76 9.13 -3.69
C PHE A 26 -9.00 9.50 -2.89
N CYS A 27 -9.61 10.66 -3.13
CA CYS A 27 -10.77 11.12 -2.34
C CYS A 27 -11.96 10.16 -2.50
N GLY A 28 -12.52 9.71 -1.38
CA GLY A 28 -13.68 8.81 -1.36
C GLY A 28 -13.41 7.40 -1.88
N ARG A 29 -12.14 7.05 -2.17
CA ARG A 29 -11.73 5.69 -2.52
C ARG A 29 -11.42 4.93 -1.25
N ASP A 30 -11.80 3.66 -1.22
CA ASP A 30 -11.32 2.75 -0.19
C ASP A 30 -9.80 2.54 -0.32
N PHE A 31 -9.19 2.13 0.78
CA PHE A 31 -7.74 2.03 0.88
C PHE A 31 -7.12 1.05 -0.11
N VAL A 32 -7.78 -0.10 -0.35
CA VAL A 32 -7.26 -1.14 -1.26
C VAL A 32 -7.37 -0.66 -2.71
N SER A 33 -8.49 -0.06 -3.10
CA SER A 33 -8.67 0.53 -4.43
C SER A 33 -7.67 1.66 -4.72
N ALA A 34 -7.40 2.52 -3.73
CA ALA A 34 -6.38 3.55 -3.84
C ALA A 34 -4.99 2.92 -4.04
N LEU A 35 -4.65 1.90 -3.24
CA LEU A 35 -3.38 1.19 -3.33
C LEU A 35 -3.21 0.46 -4.67
N ARG A 36 -4.28 -0.16 -5.21
CA ARG A 36 -4.27 -0.78 -6.53
C ARG A 36 -3.98 0.23 -7.62
N THR A 37 -4.70 1.36 -7.61
CA THR A 37 -4.51 2.45 -8.58
C THR A 37 -3.09 3.00 -8.52
N PHE A 38 -2.56 3.16 -7.30
CA PHE A 38 -1.19 3.57 -7.09
C PHE A 38 -0.21 2.56 -7.70
N LEU A 39 -0.31 1.27 -7.37
CA LEU A 39 0.63 0.24 -7.82
C LEU A 39 0.48 -0.14 -9.30
N GLU A 40 -0.66 0.12 -9.94
CA GLU A 40 -0.84 -0.04 -11.39
C GLU A 40 -0.05 1.02 -12.19
N GLY A 41 0.13 2.20 -11.61
CA GLY A 41 0.90 3.30 -12.21
C GLY A 41 2.41 3.08 -12.17
N PHE A 42 2.90 2.24 -11.25
CA PHE A 42 4.31 2.08 -10.97
C PHE A 42 4.82 0.65 -11.16
N ARG A 43 6.07 0.55 -11.61
CA ARG A 43 6.85 -0.68 -11.46
C ARG A 43 7.56 -0.58 -10.12
N LEU A 44 7.29 -1.52 -9.20
CA LEU A 44 7.96 -1.48 -7.91
C LEU A 44 9.49 -1.65 -8.11
N PRO A 45 10.29 -0.73 -7.57
CA PRO A 45 11.74 -0.87 -7.60
C PRO A 45 12.17 -2.03 -6.72
N GLY A 46 13.18 -2.82 -7.14
CA GLY A 46 13.70 -3.93 -6.35
C GLY A 46 14.49 -3.51 -5.09
N GLU A 47 14.81 -2.22 -4.96
CA GLU A 47 15.51 -1.68 -3.79
C GLU A 47 14.51 -1.35 -2.68
N ALA A 48 14.63 -2.01 -1.53
CA ALA A 48 13.72 -1.81 -0.37
C ALA A 48 13.54 -0.33 0.00
N GLN A 49 14.63 0.45 0.02
CA GLN A 49 14.59 1.90 0.32
C GLN A 49 13.73 2.72 -0.65
N LYS A 50 13.53 2.26 -1.88
CA LYS A 50 12.69 2.96 -2.86
C LYS A 50 11.21 2.60 -2.69
N ILE A 51 10.91 1.34 -2.34
CA ILE A 51 9.55 0.91 -1.99
C ILE A 51 9.07 1.68 -0.76
N ASP A 52 9.96 1.84 0.22
CA ASP A 52 9.72 2.60 1.45
C ASP A 52 9.16 3.99 1.18
N ARG A 53 9.89 4.77 0.37
CA ARG A 53 9.51 6.14 0.02
C ARG A 53 8.20 6.21 -0.77
N LEU A 54 7.94 5.22 -1.63
CA LEU A 54 6.69 5.16 -2.39
C LEU A 54 5.50 4.92 -1.44
N MET A 55 5.66 4.02 -0.47
CA MET A 55 4.63 3.71 0.52
C MET A 55 4.38 4.89 1.46
N GLU A 56 5.44 5.56 1.94
CA GLU A 56 5.32 6.76 2.76
C GLU A 56 4.52 7.86 2.02
N LYS A 57 4.88 8.13 0.76
CA LYS A 57 4.20 9.15 -0.03
C LYS A 57 2.75 8.77 -0.35
N PHE A 58 2.47 7.50 -0.64
CA PHE A 58 1.11 6.99 -0.82
C PHE A 58 0.27 7.17 0.46
N ALA A 59 0.81 6.78 1.61
CA ALA A 59 0.13 6.87 2.89
C ALA A 59 -0.22 8.32 3.26
N ALA A 60 0.74 9.23 3.10
CA ALA A 60 0.52 10.66 3.30
C ALA A 60 -0.57 11.19 2.38
N ARG A 61 -0.49 10.89 1.07
CA ARG A 61 -1.46 11.36 0.08
C ARG A 61 -2.87 10.79 0.32
N TYR A 62 -2.98 9.52 0.67
CA TYR A 62 -4.27 8.89 0.99
C TYR A 62 -4.95 9.57 2.16
N LEU A 63 -4.19 9.88 3.22
CA LEU A 63 -4.72 10.62 4.36
C LEU A 63 -5.14 12.04 4.00
N GLU A 64 -4.32 12.79 3.25
CA GLU A 64 -4.67 14.13 2.77
C GLU A 64 -6.00 14.12 2.00
N CYS A 65 -6.23 13.12 1.15
CA CYS A 65 -7.46 12.99 0.36
C CYS A 65 -8.68 12.53 1.16
N ASN A 66 -8.49 11.84 2.28
CA ASN A 66 -9.58 11.19 3.03
C ASN A 66 -9.64 11.63 4.50
N GLN A 67 -9.14 12.83 4.82
CA GLN A 67 -9.17 13.37 6.18
C GLN A 67 -10.60 13.33 6.75
N GLY A 68 -10.77 12.71 7.92
CA GLY A 68 -12.06 12.56 8.59
C GLY A 68 -12.95 11.41 8.11
N GLN A 69 -12.54 10.64 7.08
CA GLN A 69 -13.27 9.48 6.57
C GLN A 69 -12.58 8.14 6.91
N THR A 70 -11.32 8.17 7.31
CA THR A 70 -10.53 6.96 7.62
C THR A 70 -10.48 6.69 9.13
N SER A 71 -10.35 5.41 9.50
CA SER A 71 -10.09 4.99 10.88
C SER A 71 -8.61 5.06 11.29
N PHE A 72 -7.74 5.61 10.43
CA PHE A 72 -6.31 5.69 10.67
C PHE A 72 -5.99 6.89 11.57
N ALA A 73 -5.20 6.63 12.61
CA ALA A 73 -4.73 7.63 13.56
C ALA A 73 -3.60 8.49 12.97
N SER A 74 -2.75 7.88 12.13
CA SER A 74 -1.57 8.52 11.57
C SER A 74 -1.21 7.99 10.18
N ALA A 75 -0.32 8.72 9.47
CA ALA A 75 0.22 8.27 8.19
C ALA A 75 0.98 6.95 8.34
N ASP A 76 1.60 6.73 9.50
CA ASP A 76 2.30 5.51 9.84
C ASP A 76 1.36 4.30 9.85
N THR A 77 0.13 4.45 10.36
CA THR A 77 -0.90 3.40 10.28
C THR A 77 -1.21 3.02 8.83
N ALA A 78 -1.45 4.01 7.98
CA ALA A 78 -1.74 3.78 6.57
C ALA A 78 -0.53 3.14 5.87
N TYR A 79 0.68 3.60 6.17
CA TYR A 79 1.92 3.06 5.65
C TYR A 79 2.12 1.57 6.03
N VAL A 80 1.97 1.22 7.31
CA VAL A 80 2.11 -0.16 7.79
C VAL A 80 1.05 -1.05 7.15
N LEU A 81 -0.18 -0.55 7.01
CA LEU A 81 -1.26 -1.29 6.36
C LEU A 81 -1.01 -1.48 4.85
N ALA A 82 -0.44 -0.50 4.14
CA ALA A 82 -0.07 -0.67 2.74
C ALA A 82 0.97 -1.79 2.57
N TYR A 83 1.98 -1.81 3.44
CA TYR A 83 2.99 -2.87 3.46
C TYR A 83 2.40 -4.24 3.81
N SER A 84 1.51 -4.33 4.79
CA SER A 84 0.85 -5.58 5.15
C SER A 84 0.04 -6.14 3.99
N ILE A 85 -0.62 -5.28 3.20
CA ILE A 85 -1.37 -5.67 2.01
C ILE A 85 -0.44 -6.18 0.90
N ILE A 86 0.70 -5.51 0.66
CA ILE A 86 1.71 -5.97 -0.31
C ILE A 86 2.27 -7.34 0.09
N MET A 87 2.53 -7.53 1.38
CA MET A 87 2.98 -8.83 1.89
C MET A 87 1.88 -9.88 1.74
N LEU A 88 0.63 -9.55 2.06
CA LEU A 88 -0.52 -10.45 1.93
C LEU A 88 -0.75 -10.87 0.47
N THR A 89 -0.74 -9.93 -0.48
CA THR A 89 -0.92 -10.28 -1.90
C THR A 89 0.23 -11.16 -2.40
N THR A 90 1.45 -10.96 -1.91
CA THR A 90 2.61 -11.80 -2.27
C THR A 90 2.45 -13.19 -1.67
N ASP A 91 2.07 -13.28 -0.41
CA ASP A 91 1.86 -14.52 0.32
C ASP A 91 0.76 -15.37 -0.36
N LEU A 92 -0.44 -14.80 -0.53
CA LEU A 92 -1.61 -15.51 -1.05
C LEU A 92 -1.43 -15.96 -2.50
N HIS A 93 -0.82 -15.13 -3.35
CA HIS A 93 -0.79 -15.38 -4.81
C HIS A 93 0.55 -15.93 -5.33
N SER A 94 1.61 -15.96 -4.53
CA SER A 94 2.88 -16.56 -4.96
C SER A 94 2.80 -18.10 -4.91
N PRO A 95 3.11 -18.82 -6.00
CA PRO A 95 3.13 -20.29 -5.99
C PRO A 95 4.22 -20.88 -5.08
N GLN A 96 5.20 -20.07 -4.67
CA GLN A 96 6.31 -20.50 -3.81
C GLN A 96 5.89 -20.65 -2.34
N VAL A 97 4.86 -19.92 -1.91
CA VAL A 97 4.36 -19.97 -0.54
C VAL A 97 3.37 -21.12 -0.41
N LYS A 98 3.77 -22.19 0.30
CA LYS A 98 2.95 -23.40 0.51
C LYS A 98 1.90 -23.21 1.60
N ASN A 99 2.30 -22.57 2.70
CA ASN A 99 1.44 -22.30 3.84
C ASN A 99 1.00 -20.84 3.77
N LYS A 100 -0.20 -20.61 3.25
CA LYS A 100 -0.75 -19.26 3.09
C LYS A 100 -1.14 -18.67 4.44
N MET A 101 -0.95 -17.36 4.57
CA MET A 101 -1.42 -16.58 5.70
C MET A 101 -2.93 -16.67 5.80
N THR A 102 -3.45 -17.08 6.95
CA THR A 102 -4.90 -17.08 7.21
C THR A 102 -5.41 -15.68 7.54
N LYS A 103 -6.73 -15.50 7.47
CA LYS A 103 -7.37 -14.23 7.86
C LYS A 103 -7.05 -13.87 9.31
N GLU A 104 -7.10 -14.83 10.23
CA GLU A 104 -6.79 -14.60 11.65
C GLU A 104 -5.32 -14.20 11.85
N GLN A 105 -4.41 -14.81 11.08
CA GLN A 105 -3.00 -14.44 11.11
C GLN A 105 -2.78 -13.01 10.60
N TYR A 106 -3.46 -12.63 9.52
CA TYR A 106 -3.39 -11.27 8.97
C TYR A 106 -3.93 -10.22 9.96
N ILE A 107 -5.06 -10.49 10.61
CA ILE A 107 -5.63 -9.59 11.63
C ILE A 107 -4.66 -9.46 12.80
N LYS A 108 -4.14 -10.58 13.31
CA LYS A 108 -3.20 -10.59 14.45
C LYS A 108 -1.92 -9.82 14.14
N MET A 109 -1.42 -9.93 12.91
CA MET A 109 -0.22 -9.23 12.44
C MET A 109 -0.39 -7.71 12.40
N ASN A 110 -1.62 -7.22 12.19
CA ASN A 110 -1.95 -5.79 12.13
C ASN A 110 -2.50 -5.25 13.46
N ARG A 111 -2.29 -5.94 14.59
CA ARG A 111 -2.67 -5.41 15.90
C ARG A 111 -1.72 -4.30 16.33
N GLY A 112 -2.27 -3.27 16.97
CA GLY A 112 -1.53 -2.13 17.51
C GLY A 112 -0.99 -1.13 16.47
N ILE A 113 -1.26 -1.33 15.17
CA ILE A 113 -0.71 -0.45 14.10
C ILE A 113 -1.37 0.93 14.07
N ASN A 114 -2.48 1.11 14.78
CA ASN A 114 -3.25 2.35 14.81
C ASN A 114 -2.93 3.17 16.07
N ASP A 115 -1.67 3.63 16.19
CA ASP A 115 -1.14 4.33 17.38
C ASP A 115 -1.36 3.53 18.69
N SER A 116 -0.88 2.28 18.71
CA SER A 116 -1.09 1.31 19.80
C SER A 116 -2.54 0.83 19.98
N LYS A 117 -3.45 1.18 19.07
CA LYS A 117 -4.79 0.62 18.96
C LYS A 117 -4.90 -0.31 17.76
N ASP A 118 -5.99 -1.05 17.72
CA ASP A 118 -6.31 -1.94 16.60
C ASP A 118 -7.19 -1.21 15.57
N LEU A 119 -7.00 -1.55 14.30
CA LEU A 119 -8.02 -1.29 13.29
C LEU A 119 -9.19 -2.26 13.49
N PRO A 120 -10.43 -1.89 13.10
CA PRO A 120 -11.57 -2.79 13.22
C PRO A 120 -11.29 -4.14 12.55
N GLU A 121 -11.55 -5.25 13.26
CA GLU A 121 -11.28 -6.59 12.73
C GLU A 121 -12.08 -6.88 11.45
N GLU A 122 -13.31 -6.34 11.36
CA GLU A 122 -14.15 -6.42 10.15
C GLU A 122 -13.49 -5.73 8.95
N TYR A 123 -12.84 -4.59 9.17
CA TYR A 123 -12.13 -3.85 8.13
C TYR A 123 -10.89 -4.60 7.65
N LEU A 124 -10.11 -5.19 8.57
CA LEU A 124 -8.98 -6.05 8.21
C LEU A 124 -9.44 -7.34 7.51
N SER A 125 -10.58 -7.89 7.91
CA SER A 125 -11.20 -9.05 7.29
C SER A 125 -11.64 -8.77 5.86
N SER A 126 -12.28 -7.63 5.61
CA SER A 126 -12.71 -7.25 4.26
C SER A 126 -11.52 -7.03 3.33
N ILE A 127 -10.43 -6.41 3.83
CA ILE A 127 -9.18 -6.27 3.08
C ILE A 127 -8.62 -7.66 2.71
N TYR A 128 -8.59 -8.58 3.67
CA TYR A 128 -8.10 -9.94 3.42
C TYR A 128 -8.89 -10.63 2.31
N ASP A 129 -10.22 -10.61 2.40
CA ASP A 129 -11.09 -11.25 1.41
C ASP A 129 -10.93 -10.62 0.02
N GLU A 130 -10.80 -9.30 -0.05
CA GLU A 130 -10.58 -8.60 -1.33
C GLU A 130 -9.23 -8.98 -1.97
N ILE A 131 -8.16 -9.02 -1.17
CA ILE A 131 -6.83 -9.40 -1.67
C ILE A 131 -6.80 -10.87 -2.04
N ALA A 132 -7.44 -11.76 -1.27
CA ALA A 132 -7.57 -13.18 -1.60
C ALA A 132 -8.32 -13.38 -2.93
N GLY A 133 -9.40 -12.63 -3.15
CA GLY A 133 -10.19 -12.70 -4.39
C GLY A 133 -9.49 -12.09 -5.61
N LYS A 134 -8.73 -11.01 -5.43
CA LYS A 134 -8.03 -10.32 -6.52
C LYS A 134 -6.65 -9.85 -6.08
N LYS A 135 -5.60 -10.48 -6.63
CA LYS A 135 -4.21 -10.03 -6.43
C LYS A 135 -4.02 -8.56 -6.81
N ILE A 136 -3.11 -7.89 -6.14
CA ILE A 136 -2.67 -6.57 -6.62
C ILE A 136 -1.83 -6.79 -7.87
N ALA A 137 -2.23 -6.14 -8.96
CA ALA A 137 -1.46 -6.13 -10.19
C ALA A 137 -0.28 -5.17 -10.01
N MET A 138 0.91 -5.73 -9.83
CA MET A 138 2.15 -4.98 -9.91
C MET A 138 2.64 -5.05 -11.34
N LYS A 139 2.95 -3.91 -11.94
CA LYS A 139 3.49 -3.87 -13.29
C LYS A 139 4.91 -4.47 -13.26
N GLU A 140 5.08 -5.63 -13.89
CA GLU A 140 6.39 -6.30 -14.02
C GLU A 140 7.36 -5.57 -14.94
#